data_AF-A0A6J7KHP5-F1
#
_entry.id   AF-A0A6J7KHP5-F1
#
_cell.length_a   1.000
_cell.length_b   1.000
_cell.length_c   1.000
_cell.angle_alpha   90.00
_cell.angle_beta   90.00
_cell.angle_gamma   90.00
#
_symmetry.space_group_name_H-M   'P 1'
#
loop_
_entity.id
_entity.type
_entity.pdbx_description
1 polymer ?
#
loop_
_entity_poly.entity_id
_entity_poly.type
_entity_poly.pdbx_seq_one_letter_code
_entity_poly.pdbx_strand_id
1 'polypeptide(L)' 'MTDADLTGATLTGATLSNAVMTNVDLTGANLTGTQFQQSDLTTATLTSVTYSNTTCPDGTNSTNHASTCTGHLVP' A
#
# COMPACT_ATOMS: atom_id res chain seq x y z
N MET A 1 10.32 -5.55 4.66
CA MET A 1 11.06 -5.41 3.39
C MET A 1 11.56 -3.99 3.36
N THR A 2 12.85 -3.78 3.19
CA THR A 2 13.40 -2.44 2.99
C THR A 2 14.14 -2.44 1.65
N ASP A 3 14.09 -1.33 0.92
CA ASP A 3 14.84 -1.15 -0.34
C ASP A 3 14.46 -2.14 -1.46
N ALA A 4 13.21 -2.62 -1.48
CA ALA A 4 12.73 -3.54 -2.51
C ALA A 4 12.14 -2.77 -3.71
N ASP A 5 12.43 -3.26 -4.91
CA ASP A 5 11.76 -2.84 -6.15
C ASP A 5 10.58 -3.79 -6.41
N LEU A 6 9.37 -3.24 -6.30
CA LEU A 6 8.10 -3.89 -6.61
C LEU A 6 7.35 -3.12 -7.70
N THR A 7 8.08 -2.44 -8.59
CA THR A 7 7.50 -1.68 -9.70
C THR A 7 6.64 -2.58 -10.57
N GLY A 8 5.40 -2.15 -10.85
CA GLY A 8 4.42 -2.90 -11.63
C GLY A 8 3.94 -4.22 -11.00
N ALA A 9 4.30 -4.51 -9.74
CA ALA A 9 3.93 -5.78 -9.10
C ALA A 9 2.41 -5.92 -8.95
N THR A 10 1.91 -7.15 -9.09
CA THR A 10 0.51 -7.48 -8.79
C THR A 10 0.43 -8.06 -7.38
N LEU A 11 -0.14 -7.28 -6.45
CA LEU A 11 -0.31 -7.62 -5.03
C LEU A 11 -1.79 -7.80 -4.66
N THR A 12 -2.63 -8.08 -5.65
CA THR A 12 -4.08 -8.20 -5.50
C THR A 12 -4.44 -9.19 -4.39
N GLY A 13 -5.17 -8.74 -3.38
CA GLY A 13 -5.60 -9.56 -2.25
C GLY A 13 -4.50 -10.00 -1.29
N ALA A 14 -3.26 -9.51 -1.46
CA ALA A 14 -2.16 -9.87 -0.57
C ALA A 14 -2.38 -9.34 0.85
N THR A 15 -1.96 -10.11 1.85
CA THR A 15 -1.95 -9.69 3.25
C THR A 15 -0.55 -9.23 3.63
N LEU A 16 -0.39 -7.93 3.85
CA LEU A 16 0.85 -7.25 4.23
C LEU A 16 0.68 -6.49 5.56
N SER A 17 -0.30 -6.91 6.38
CA SER A 17 -0.54 -6.32 7.69
C SER A 17 0.70 -6.48 8.60
N ASN A 18 1.04 -5.44 9.36
CA ASN A 18 2.25 -5.35 10.20
C ASN A 18 3.58 -5.41 9.43
N ALA A 19 3.57 -5.29 8.10
CA ALA A 19 4.81 -5.26 7.33
C ALA A 19 5.52 -3.91 7.48
N VAL A 20 6.83 -3.93 7.64
CA VAL A 20 7.66 -2.72 7.46
C VAL A 20 8.05 -2.67 5.99
N MET A 21 7.59 -1.65 5.24
CA MET A 21 7.86 -1.47 3.81
C MET A 21 8.46 -0.09 3.54
N THR A 22 9.42 0.31 4.37
CA THR A 22 10.14 1.55 4.20
C THR A 22 11.08 1.49 3.00
N ASN A 23 11.14 2.58 2.24
CA ASN A 23 11.96 2.72 1.02
C ASN A 23 11.69 1.67 -0.08
N VAL A 24 10.46 1.14 -0.17
CA VAL A 24 10.03 0.23 -1.24
C VAL A 24 9.45 1.02 -2.41
N ASP A 25 9.81 0.66 -3.64
CA ASP A 25 9.21 1.22 -4.85
C ASP A 25 8.02 0.37 -5.31
N LEU A 26 6.81 0.91 -5.19
CA LEU A 26 5.56 0.29 -5.65
C LEU A 26 5.04 0.97 -6.92
N THR A 27 5.85 1.74 -7.65
CA THR A 27 5.38 2.50 -8.81
C THR A 27 4.64 1.61 -9.81
N GLY A 28 3.39 1.95 -10.13
CA GLY A 28 2.55 1.17 -11.04
C GLY A 28 2.00 -0.15 -10.49
N ALA A 29 2.21 -0.47 -9.22
CA ALA A 29 1.72 -1.72 -8.63
C ALA A 29 0.19 -1.77 -8.53
N ASN A 30 -0.37 -2.98 -8.61
CA ASN A 30 -1.78 -3.24 -8.36
C ASN A 30 -1.99 -3.70 -6.92
N LEU A 31 -2.61 -2.83 -6.11
CA LEU A 31 -2.87 -3.03 -4.68
C LEU A 31 -4.33 -3.40 -4.40
N THR A 32 -5.08 -3.84 -5.41
CA THR A 32 -6.52 -4.13 -5.28
C THR A 32 -6.76 -5.18 -4.20
N GLY A 33 -7.53 -4.88 -3.17
CA GLY A 33 -7.83 -5.81 -2.08
C GLY A 33 -6.66 -6.07 -1.13
N THR A 34 -5.52 -5.41 -1.30
CA THR A 34 -4.36 -5.60 -0.42
C THR A 34 -4.64 -5.07 0.98
N GLN A 35 -4.15 -5.79 1.99
CA GLN A 35 -4.34 -5.46 3.40
C GLN A 35 -3.03 -4.94 3.99
N PHE A 36 -2.97 -3.66 4.33
CA PHE A 36 -1.79 -2.97 4.88
C PHE A 36 -1.92 -2.60 6.37
N GLN A 37 -2.86 -3.17 7.12
CA GLN A 37 -3.17 -2.72 8.49
C GLN A 37 -1.92 -2.77 9.36
N GLN A 38 -1.64 -1.68 10.06
CA GLN A 38 -0.46 -1.54 10.92
C GLN A 38 0.88 -1.69 10.19
N SER A 39 0.90 -1.64 8.85
CA SER A 39 2.15 -1.61 8.09
C SER A 39 2.74 -0.20 8.06
N ASP A 40 4.05 -0.10 7.89
CA ASP A 40 4.74 1.18 7.71
C ASP A 40 5.07 1.38 6.23
N LEU A 41 4.39 2.35 5.61
CA LEU A 41 4.58 2.78 4.22
C LEU A 41 5.12 4.22 4.13
N THR A 42 5.64 4.80 5.23
CA THR A 42 6.02 6.22 5.34
C THR A 42 6.94 6.73 4.23
N THR A 43 7.81 5.88 3.74
CA THR A 43 8.84 6.20 2.73
C THR A 43 8.70 5.36 1.47
N ALA A 44 7.60 4.63 1.31
CA ALA A 44 7.34 3.87 0.10
C ALA A 44 6.94 4.80 -1.06
N THR A 45 7.41 4.50 -2.27
CA THR A 45 7.00 5.22 -3.47
C THR A 45 5.73 4.59 -4.01
N LEU A 46 4.61 5.34 -3.98
CA LEU A 46 3.27 4.86 -4.35
C LEU A 46 2.73 5.58 -5.60
N THR A 47 3.60 5.85 -6.58
CA THR A 47 3.21 6.58 -7.79
C THR A 47 2.44 5.68 -8.75
N SER A 48 1.34 6.18 -9.33
CA SER A 48 0.54 5.46 -10.33
C SER A 48 0.05 4.06 -9.90
N VAL A 49 -0.10 3.82 -8.60
CA VAL A 49 -0.64 2.55 -8.10
C VAL A 49 -2.15 2.47 -8.26
N THR A 50 -2.66 1.25 -8.38
CA THR A 50 -4.11 1.00 -8.37
C THR A 50 -4.56 0.64 -6.96
N TYR A 51 -5.32 1.53 -6.33
CA TYR A 51 -6.04 1.22 -5.10
C TYR A 51 -7.49 0.87 -5.44
N SER A 52 -7.96 -0.28 -4.96
CA SER A 52 -9.36 -0.66 -5.07
C SER A 52 -9.65 -1.68 -3.98
N ASN A 53 -10.56 -1.34 -3.08
CA ASN A 53 -10.81 -2.13 -1.87
C ASN A 53 -9.53 -2.42 -1.05
N THR A 54 -8.54 -1.53 -1.10
CA THR A 54 -7.28 -1.68 -0.37
C THR A 54 -7.49 -1.17 1.05
N THR A 55 -7.06 -1.90 2.06
CA THR A 55 -7.14 -1.42 3.44
C THR A 55 -5.81 -0.80 3.83
N CYS A 56 -5.80 0.49 4.11
CA CYS A 56 -4.64 1.33 4.44
C CYS A 56 -4.02 0.97 5.80
N PRO A 57 -2.79 1.44 6.08
CA PRO A 57 -2.12 1.30 7.38
C PRO A 57 -2.93 1.62 8.63
N ASP A 58 -3.72 2.70 8.62
CA ASP A 58 -4.59 3.10 9.73
C ASP A 58 -5.87 2.24 9.87
N GLY A 59 -6.05 1.24 9.01
CA GLY A 59 -7.20 0.35 8.98
C GLY A 59 -8.39 0.84 8.15
N THR A 60 -8.30 2.02 7.54
CA THR A 60 -9.36 2.53 6.67
C THR A 60 -9.30 1.91 5.26
N ASN A 61 -10.43 1.91 4.54
CA ASN A 61 -10.46 1.42 3.15
C ASN A 61 -10.21 2.58 2.16
N SER A 62 -9.34 2.36 1.17
CA SER A 62 -8.99 3.32 0.14
C SER A 62 -10.20 3.80 -0.66
N THR A 63 -11.22 2.96 -0.85
CA THR A 63 -12.43 3.35 -1.60
C THR A 63 -13.25 4.42 -0.90
N ASN A 64 -13.11 4.54 0.43
CA ASN A 64 -13.71 5.63 1.20
C ASN A 64 -12.92 6.95 1.08
N HIS A 65 -11.73 6.92 0.47
CA HIS A 65 -10.77 8.02 0.39
C HIS A 65 -10.37 8.30 -1.06
N ALA A 66 -11.35 8.33 -1.98
CA ALA A 66 -11.11 8.56 -3.42
C ALA A 66 -10.14 7.56 -4.06
N SER A 67 -10.15 6.31 -3.60
CA SER A 67 -9.22 5.26 -4.03
C SER A 67 -7.76 5.66 -3.83
N THR A 68 -7.43 6.15 -2.63
CA THR A 68 -6.04 6.35 -2.20
C THR A 68 -5.87 6.07 -0.71
N CYS A 69 -4.63 5.79 -0.29
CA CYS A 69 -4.22 5.78 1.11
C CYS A 69 -3.33 6.99 1.46
N THR A 70 -3.28 8.02 0.60
CA THR A 70 -2.53 9.26 0.88
C THR A 70 -3.04 9.89 2.18
N GLY A 71 -2.14 10.17 3.13
CA GLY A 71 -2.49 10.67 4.47
C GLY A 71 -2.81 9.58 5.49
N HIS A 72 -2.92 8.32 5.06
CA HIS A 72 -3.27 7.15 5.86
C HIS A 72 -2.17 6.06 5.80
N LEU A 73 -0.91 6.47 5.51
CA LEU A 73 0.24 5.57 5.28
C LEU A 73 0.98 5.15 6.56
N VAL A 74 0.50 5.63 7.71
CA VAL A 74 0.97 5.27 9.05
C VAL A 74 -0.16 4.59 9.82
N PRO A 75 0.17 3.68 10.75
CA PRO A 75 -0.81 3.12 11.69
C PRO A 75 -1.51 4.19 12.53
#